data_AF-A0ABD7HIS2-F1
#
_entry.id   AF-A0ABD7HIS2-F1
#
_cell.length_a   1.000
_cell.length_b   1.000
_cell.length_c   1.000
_cell.angle_alpha   90.00
_cell.angle_beta   90.00
_cell.angle_gamma   90.00
#
_symmetry.space_group_name_H-M   'P 1'
#
loop_
_entity.id
_entity.type
_entity.pdbx_description
1 polymer ?
#
loop_
_entity_poly.entity_id
_entity_poly.type
_entity_poly.pdbx_seq_one_letter_code
_entity_poly.pdbx_strand_id
1 'polypeptide(L)' 'MKLTVGAIISGFIGGMVIAASAAWPASAAAPTLADPPYGSCKEAHADGAYNIKKGDPGYRPGLDRDHDGVACEG' A
#
# COMPACT_ATOMS: atom_id res chain seq x y z
N MET A 1 -2.87 -33.95 -40.11
CA MET A 1 -1.50 -33.83 -40.67
C MET A 1 -1.53 -32.76 -41.76
N LYS A 2 -0.65 -31.74 -41.68
CA LYS A 2 -0.29 -30.73 -42.73
C LYS A 2 -1.46 -29.86 -43.26
N LEU A 3 -1.39 -28.52 -43.37
CA LEU A 3 -0.31 -27.62 -43.77
C LEU A 3 -0.37 -26.36 -42.87
N THR A 4 0.63 -25.81 -42.17
CA THR A 4 1.96 -25.27 -42.49
C THR A 4 2.05 -24.28 -43.66
N VAL A 5 2.77 -23.18 -43.38
CA VAL A 5 3.37 -22.18 -44.29
C VAL A 5 2.42 -21.02 -44.64
N GLY A 6 2.70 -19.74 -44.37
CA GLY A 6 3.99 -19.06 -44.24
C GLY A 6 4.02 -17.90 -45.24
N ALA A 7 3.52 -16.74 -44.82
CA ALA A 7 3.55 -15.45 -45.52
C ALA A 7 3.38 -14.42 -44.41
N ILE A 8 4.22 -13.42 -44.17
CA ILE A 8 5.18 -12.70 -45.01
C ILE A 8 6.02 -11.88 -44.01
N ILE A 9 7.30 -12.21 -43.88
CA ILE A 9 8.28 -11.42 -43.13
C ILE A 9 9.00 -10.55 -44.17
N SER A 10 8.64 -9.27 -44.29
CA SER A 10 9.52 -8.18 -44.78
C SER A 10 8.70 -6.93 -45.07
N GLY A 11 8.79 -5.96 -44.17
CA GLY A 11 8.24 -4.62 -44.35
C GLY A 11 8.79 -3.71 -43.26
N PHE A 12 10.06 -3.32 -43.43
CA PHE A 12 10.78 -2.42 -42.56
C PHE A 12 10.06 -1.06 -42.43
N ILE A 13 9.96 -0.60 -41.17
CA ILE A 13 10.14 0.78 -40.70
C ILE A 13 9.26 1.86 -41.35
N GLY A 14 8.24 2.29 -40.62
CA GLY A 14 7.47 3.48 -40.99
C GLY A 14 6.50 3.94 -39.90
N GLY A 15 7.02 4.28 -38.72
CA GLY A 15 6.39 5.25 -37.81
C GLY A 15 5.04 4.89 -37.21
N MET A 16 5.06 4.27 -36.02
CA MET A 16 4.02 4.53 -35.02
C MET A 16 4.58 4.20 -33.64
N VAL A 17 5.41 5.11 -33.12
CA VAL A 17 5.68 5.19 -31.68
C VAL A 17 4.43 5.71 -30.99
N ILE A 18 3.47 4.82 -30.68
CA ILE A 18 2.41 5.16 -29.73
C ILE A 18 2.98 4.96 -28.34
N ALA A 19 3.42 6.07 -27.76
CA ALA A 19 3.78 6.17 -26.35
C ALA A 19 2.60 5.72 -25.49
N ALA A 20 2.74 4.58 -24.80
CA ALA A 20 1.80 4.14 -23.79
C ALA A 20 2.48 3.27 -22.73
N SER A 21 3.59 3.73 -22.15
CA SER A 21 3.94 3.29 -20.79
C SER A 21 3.09 4.11 -19.83
N ALA A 22 2.06 3.46 -19.32
CA ALA A 22 1.11 3.96 -18.35
C ALA A 22 1.81 4.75 -17.24
N ALA A 23 1.44 6.03 -17.11
CA ALA A 23 1.61 6.74 -15.86
C ALA A 23 0.69 6.05 -14.84
N TRP A 24 1.24 5.12 -14.06
CA TRP A 24 0.60 4.67 -12.83
C TRP A 24 0.43 5.91 -11.94
N PRO A 25 -0.80 6.32 -11.58
CA PRO A 25 -0.92 7.19 -10.45
C PRO A 25 -0.57 6.34 -9.24
N ALA A 26 0.66 6.44 -8.75
CA ALA A 26 0.94 6.12 -7.36
C ALA A 26 0.23 7.19 -6.52
N SER A 27 -1.10 7.11 -6.42
CA SER A 27 -1.83 7.71 -5.31
C SER A 27 -1.48 6.87 -4.09
N ALA A 28 -0.29 7.11 -3.54
CA ALA A 28 -0.09 6.97 -2.12
C ALA A 28 -0.97 8.05 -1.48
N ALA A 29 -2.25 7.73 -1.27
CA ALA A 29 -3.01 8.38 -0.24
C ALA A 29 -2.20 8.15 1.04
N ALA A 30 -1.42 9.15 1.44
CA ALA A 30 -0.83 9.16 2.77
C ALA A 30 -2.01 8.94 3.72
N PRO A 31 -1.96 7.94 4.63
CA PRO A 31 -2.99 7.81 5.64
C PRO A 31 -3.03 9.16 6.35
N THR A 32 -4.15 9.87 6.20
CA THR A 32 -4.46 11.00 7.06
C THR A 32 -4.40 10.38 8.45
N LEU A 33 -3.46 10.80 9.30
CA LEU A 33 -3.42 10.39 10.69
C LEU A 33 -4.75 10.84 11.30
N ALA A 34 -5.76 9.97 11.24
CA ALA A 34 -6.93 10.11 12.06
C ALA A 34 -6.43 10.05 13.51
N ASP A 35 -6.99 10.88 14.39
CA ASP A 35 -6.71 10.73 15.82
C ASP A 35 -6.99 9.26 16.19
N PRO A 36 -6.09 8.58 16.91
CA PRO A 36 -6.29 7.17 17.20
C PRO A 36 -7.66 6.90 17.80
N PRO A 37 -8.35 5.85 17.34
CA PRO A 37 -9.75 5.63 17.68
C PRO A 37 -9.96 5.23 19.14
N TYR A 38 -8.89 4.89 19.86
CA TYR A 38 -8.96 4.30 21.19
C TYR A 38 -8.68 5.32 22.29
N GLY A 39 -9.58 5.38 23.27
CA GLY A 39 -9.37 6.14 24.50
C GLY A 39 -8.40 5.44 25.46
N SER A 40 -8.26 4.11 25.34
CA SER A 40 -7.38 3.29 26.17
C SER A 40 -6.98 1.99 25.47
N CYS A 41 -5.90 1.36 25.92
CA CYS A 41 -5.47 0.06 25.38
C CYS A 41 -6.48 -1.06 25.60
N LYS A 42 -7.35 -0.95 26.61
CA LYS A 42 -8.46 -1.88 26.80
C LYS A 42 -9.41 -1.89 25.61
N GLU A 43 -9.69 -0.71 25.07
CA GLU A 43 -10.58 -0.52 23.92
C GLU A 43 -9.89 -1.02 22.63
N ALA A 44 -8.59 -0.71 22.48
CA ALA A 44 -7.78 -1.25 21.39
C ALA A 44 -7.75 -2.79 21.40
N HIS A 45 -7.52 -3.40 22.56
CA HIS A 45 -7.49 -4.85 22.71
C HIS A 45 -8.85 -5.51 22.43
N ALA A 46 -9.96 -4.85 22.81
CA ALA A 46 -11.30 -5.33 22.50
C ALA A 46 -11.56 -5.41 20.98
N ASP A 47 -10.97 -4.49 20.22
CA ASP A 47 -11.03 -4.46 18.75
C ASP A 47 -9.90 -5.28 18.09
N GLY A 48 -9.06 -5.93 18.89
CA GLY A 48 -7.96 -6.76 18.41
C GLY A 48 -6.74 -5.98 17.94
N ALA A 49 -6.65 -4.68 18.26
CA ALA A 49 -5.49 -3.85 17.99
C ALA A 49 -4.45 -3.98 19.12
N TYR A 50 -3.28 -4.51 18.78
CA TYR A 50 -2.14 -4.71 19.67
C TYR A 50 -0.86 -4.21 19.01
N ASN A 51 0.17 -3.89 19.79
CA ASN A 51 1.51 -3.56 19.32
C ASN A 51 1.52 -2.41 18.27
N ILE A 52 0.81 -1.33 18.58
CA ILE A 52 0.58 -0.21 17.67
C ILE A 52 1.84 0.65 17.62
N LYS A 53 2.52 0.72 16.47
CA LYS A 53 3.84 1.37 16.38
C LYS A 53 3.70 2.86 16.12
N LYS A 54 4.70 3.64 16.55
CA LYS A 54 4.80 5.06 16.23
C LYS A 54 4.70 5.29 14.71
N GLY A 55 3.70 6.05 14.29
CA GLY A 55 3.39 6.32 12.88
C GLY A 55 2.18 5.54 12.35
N ASP A 56 1.73 4.50 13.05
CA ASP A 56 0.44 3.89 12.78
C ASP A 56 -0.70 4.86 13.12
N PRO A 57 -1.83 4.81 12.37
CA PRO A 57 -2.99 5.66 12.65
C PRO A 57 -3.60 5.41 14.05
N GLY A 58 -3.28 4.28 14.68
CA GLY A 58 -3.69 3.98 16.05
C GLY A 58 -2.72 4.45 17.13
N TYR A 59 -1.55 5.00 16.78
CA TYR A 59 -0.53 5.34 17.78
C TYR A 59 -0.79 6.69 18.42
N ARG A 60 -0.76 6.70 19.75
CA ARG A 60 -0.90 7.90 20.56
C ARG A 60 0.06 7.82 21.74
N PRO A 61 0.78 8.90 22.07
CA PRO A 61 1.69 8.91 23.23
C PRO A 61 1.00 8.53 24.55
N GLY A 62 -0.29 8.85 24.72
CA GLY A 62 -1.04 8.46 25.92
C GLY A 62 -1.36 6.98 26.03
N LEU A 63 -1.23 6.20 24.94
CA LEU A 63 -1.42 4.75 24.91
C LEU A 63 -0.11 3.97 25.08
N ASP A 64 1.03 4.65 24.91
CA ASP A 64 2.39 4.14 25.05
C ASP A 64 2.93 4.62 26.41
N ARG A 65 2.68 3.83 27.46
CA ARG A 65 2.88 4.27 28.85
C ARG A 65 4.36 4.39 29.20
N ASP A 66 5.18 3.54 28.63
CA ASP A 66 6.63 3.45 28.82
C ASP A 66 7.43 4.23 27.75
N HIS A 67 6.76 4.71 26.71
CA HIS A 67 7.31 5.59 25.68
C HIS A 67 8.41 4.93 24.84
N ASP A 68 8.29 3.63 24.61
CA ASP A 68 9.25 2.86 23.80
C ASP A 68 8.96 2.96 22.29
N GLY A 69 7.81 3.54 21.92
CA GLY A 69 7.35 3.68 20.55
C GLY A 69 6.34 2.62 20.10
N VAL A 70 5.86 1.77 21.01
CA VAL A 70 4.84 0.75 20.78
C VAL A 70 3.71 0.91 21.81
N ALA A 71 2.56 1.37 21.34
CA ALA A 71 1.36 1.48 22.18
C ALA A 71 0.60 0.16 22.28
N CYS A 72 -0.06 -0.04 23.42
CA CYS A 72 -0.99 -1.16 23.66
C CYS A 72 -0.39 -2.53 23.37
N GLU A 73 0.84 -2.73 23.85
CA GLU A 73 1.46 -4.04 23.95
C GLU A 73 0.57 -5.00 24.76
N GLY A 74 0.65 -6.29 24.42
CA GLY A 74 -0.19 -7.36 24.97
C GLY A 74 0.16 -7.73 26.39
#